data_AF-A0A146K9Z0-F1
#
_entry.id   AF-A0A146K9Z0-F1
#
_cell.length_a   1.000
_cell.length_b   1.000
_cell.length_c   1.000
_cell.angle_alpha   90.00
_cell.angle_beta   90.00
_cell.angle_gamma   90.00
#
_symmetry.space_group_name_H-M   'P 1'
#
loop_
_entity.id
_entity.type
_entity.pdbx_description
1 polymer ?
#
loop_
_entity_poly.entity_id
_entity_poly.type
_entity_poly.pdbx_seq_one_letter_code
_entity_poly.pdbx_strand_id
1 'polypeptide(L)'
;MLVIISQQIVHTLTNETFNTNKTQFVKFFAPWCGHCKKLQPIFEELSDSYIGNVEFGEIDCVAFKNTCEDQTIESYPTIKLFHNNQEIEYMGSRTQKDMKKWLDIQIKQQFSFHTFDECKEENQEFDSYFVLYTPNLENLKEFEKYRGEVDFCCIENSDKKLVALREGDEIVWDQQQNMDEFIMENKIGYFPELNYNTYEELAFRKIIALVAMPGEQLITEIHDAKLKYKGYNLAYIDAVKWDKYIETFKKHRTTDIPFLLVLDPKDDDNYYSRLIRKDKNIKEIIDTLVKDIDTGIETLKNKDEL
;
A
#
# COMPACT_ATOMS: atom_id res chain seq x y z
N MET A 1 31.27 34.62 6.53
CA MET A 1 30.18 33.62 6.55
C MET A 1 30.02 33.15 5.11
N LEU A 2 30.66 32.03 4.76
CA LEU A 2 30.55 31.43 3.43
C LEU A 2 29.27 30.61 3.40
N VAL A 3 28.28 31.09 2.67
CA VAL A 3 27.09 30.30 2.31
C VAL A 3 27.49 29.47 1.09
N ILE A 4 27.91 28.24 1.31
CA ILE A 4 27.98 27.23 0.25
C ILE A 4 26.60 26.56 0.27
N ILE A 5 25.66 27.05 -0.55
CA ILE A 5 24.48 26.27 -0.89
C ILE A 5 24.87 25.53 -2.17
N SER A 6 25.13 24.23 -2.03
CA SER A 6 25.16 23.31 -3.16
C SER A 6 23.71 23.20 -3.69
N GLN A 7 23.33 24.07 -4.62
CA GLN A 7 22.06 23.92 -5.36
C GLN A 7 22.21 22.76 -6.32
N GLN A 8 21.31 21.79 -6.23
CA GLN A 8 21.23 20.78 -7.27
C GLN A 8 20.40 21.33 -8.41
N ILE A 9 21.07 21.67 -9.50
CA ILE A 9 20.45 22.26 -10.69
C ILE A 9 19.70 21.16 -11.43
N VAL A 10 18.40 21.33 -11.69
CA VAL A 10 17.67 20.49 -12.65
C VAL A 10 18.37 20.66 -14.01
N HIS A 11 19.00 19.60 -14.50
CA HIS A 11 19.79 19.64 -15.72
C HIS A 11 18.89 19.63 -16.95
N THR A 12 19.04 20.60 -17.84
CA THR A 12 18.45 20.50 -19.18
C THR A 12 19.19 19.41 -19.95
N LEU A 13 18.51 18.30 -20.22
CA LEU A 13 19.06 17.15 -20.93
C LEU A 13 18.77 17.25 -22.43
N THR A 14 19.68 16.73 -23.23
CA THR A 14 19.57 16.60 -24.69
C THR A 14 19.65 15.13 -25.09
N ASN A 15 19.50 14.83 -26.38
CA ASN A 15 19.72 13.47 -26.91
C ASN A 15 21.10 12.89 -26.55
N GLU A 16 22.11 13.73 -26.33
CA GLU A 16 23.49 13.29 -26.04
C GLU A 16 23.73 13.07 -24.54
N THR A 17 23.04 13.84 -23.68
CA THR A 17 23.27 13.82 -22.23
C THR A 17 22.25 12.98 -21.47
N PHE A 18 21.11 12.67 -22.08
CA PHE A 18 20.14 11.73 -21.53
C PHE A 18 20.70 10.30 -21.53
N ASN A 19 20.74 9.66 -20.35
CA ASN A 19 21.34 8.34 -20.19
C ASN A 19 20.55 7.50 -19.19
N THR A 20 19.84 6.51 -19.70
CA THR A 20 18.99 5.59 -18.92
C THR A 20 19.77 4.65 -17.99
N ASN A 21 21.10 4.56 -18.12
CA ASN A 21 21.96 3.78 -17.22
C ASN A 21 22.33 4.54 -15.94
N LYS A 22 22.04 5.84 -15.86
CA LYS A 22 22.24 6.64 -14.65
C LYS A 22 20.98 6.63 -13.79
N THR A 23 21.16 6.84 -12.49
CA THR A 23 20.03 7.16 -11.61
C THR A 23 19.57 8.60 -11.89
N GLN A 24 18.49 8.77 -12.66
CA GLN A 24 17.97 10.08 -13.05
C GLN A 24 16.47 10.19 -12.82
N PHE A 25 16.00 11.29 -12.21
CA PHE A 25 14.59 11.64 -12.14
C PHE A 25 14.31 12.76 -13.14
N VAL A 26 13.60 12.44 -14.22
CA VAL A 26 13.52 13.26 -15.43
C VAL A 26 12.09 13.71 -15.69
N LYS A 27 11.92 15.02 -15.88
CA LYS A 27 10.66 15.65 -16.29
C LYS A 27 10.67 15.93 -17.80
N PHE A 28 9.80 15.26 -18.53
CA PHE A 28 9.56 15.48 -19.95
C PHE A 28 8.47 16.55 -20.13
N PHE A 29 8.76 17.60 -20.90
CA PHE A 29 7.88 18.77 -20.98
C PHE A 29 7.82 19.39 -22.39
N ALA A 30 6.89 20.33 -22.55
CA ALA A 30 6.84 21.25 -23.69
C ALA A 30 6.88 22.72 -23.18
N PRO A 31 7.54 23.68 -23.87
CA PRO A 31 7.73 25.04 -23.35
C PRO A 31 6.43 25.83 -23.16
N TRP A 32 5.39 25.49 -23.91
CA TRP A 32 4.07 26.13 -23.86
C TRP A 32 3.12 25.49 -22.84
N CYS A 33 3.51 24.36 -22.23
CA CYS A 33 2.68 23.60 -21.29
C CYS A 33 2.53 24.34 -19.94
N GLY A 34 1.32 24.80 -19.64
CA GLY A 34 1.03 25.48 -18.37
C GLY A 34 1.22 24.61 -17.13
N HIS A 35 0.88 23.32 -17.19
CA HIS A 35 1.11 22.37 -16.08
C HIS A 35 2.60 22.16 -15.80
N CYS A 36 3.43 22.14 -16.84
CA CYS A 36 4.87 22.00 -16.74
C CYS A 36 5.49 23.21 -16.04
N LYS A 37 5.06 24.43 -16.42
CA LYS A 37 5.47 25.67 -15.75
C LYS A 37 5.09 25.71 -14.27
N LYS A 38 3.91 25.19 -13.91
CA LYS A 38 3.47 25.08 -12.51
C LYS A 38 4.30 24.07 -11.71
N LEU A 39 4.69 22.96 -12.33
CA LEU A 39 5.50 21.92 -11.70
C LEU A 39 6.97 22.33 -11.53
N GLN A 40 7.51 23.17 -12.43
CA GLN A 40 8.91 23.60 -12.45
C GLN A 40 9.49 23.94 -11.06
N PRO A 41 8.94 24.91 -10.31
CA PRO A 41 9.52 25.30 -9.02
C PRO A 41 9.48 24.17 -7.99
N ILE A 42 8.45 23.32 -8.03
CA ILE A 42 8.31 22.18 -7.11
C ILE A 42 9.39 21.12 -7.41
N PHE A 43 9.68 20.90 -8.69
CA PHE A 43 10.67 19.93 -9.14
C PHE A 43 12.11 20.39 -8.84
N GLU A 44 12.38 21.69 -8.97
CA GLU A 44 13.64 22.32 -8.56
C GLU A 44 13.83 22.28 -7.04
N GLU A 45 12.78 22.59 -6.26
CA GLU A 45 12.86 22.50 -4.81
C GLU A 45 13.07 21.04 -4.34
N LEU A 46 12.50 20.08 -5.05
CA LEU A 46 12.73 18.67 -4.79
C LEU A 46 14.18 18.27 -5.10
N SER A 47 14.77 18.76 -6.19
CA SER A 47 16.14 18.38 -6.58
C SER A 47 17.16 18.77 -5.52
N ASP A 48 16.96 19.89 -4.84
CA ASP A 48 17.84 20.33 -3.75
C ASP A 48 17.92 19.32 -2.57
N SER A 49 16.99 18.36 -2.47
CA SER A 49 16.99 17.32 -1.43
C SER A 49 17.86 16.09 -1.76
N TYR A 50 18.44 15.97 -2.95
CA TYR A 50 19.01 14.70 -3.46
C TYR A 50 20.49 14.75 -3.89
N ILE A 51 21.31 15.51 -3.15
CA ILE A 51 22.71 15.75 -3.49
C ILE A 51 23.50 14.44 -3.67
N GLY A 52 23.88 14.13 -4.91
CA GLY A 52 24.82 13.05 -5.26
C GLY A 52 24.21 11.66 -5.52
N ASN A 53 22.94 11.43 -5.18
CA ASN A 53 22.32 10.09 -5.29
C ASN A 53 21.36 9.94 -6.48
N VAL A 54 20.74 11.03 -6.93
CA VAL A 54 19.78 11.05 -8.05
C VAL A 54 20.03 12.30 -8.87
N GLU A 55 20.28 12.19 -10.18
CA GLU A 55 20.38 13.35 -11.07
C GLU A 55 18.98 13.84 -11.45
N PHE A 56 18.68 15.11 -11.23
CA PHE A 56 17.40 15.68 -11.66
C PHE A 56 17.57 16.29 -13.05
N GLY A 57 16.69 15.92 -13.97
CA GLY A 57 16.77 16.33 -15.37
C GLY A 57 15.43 16.82 -15.93
N GLU A 58 15.51 17.58 -17.02
CA GLU A 58 14.35 17.94 -17.82
C GLU A 58 14.66 17.84 -19.32
N ILE A 59 13.69 17.36 -20.10
CA ILE A 59 13.82 17.23 -21.57
C ILE A 59 12.67 17.97 -22.23
N ASP A 60 13.02 18.91 -23.11
CA ASP A 60 12.06 19.57 -24.00
C ASP A 60 11.73 18.65 -25.18
N CYS A 61 10.54 18.05 -25.15
CA CYS A 61 10.08 17.14 -26.19
C CYS A 61 9.67 17.82 -27.50
N VAL A 62 9.57 19.15 -27.53
CA VAL A 62 9.43 19.91 -28.78
C VAL A 62 10.78 19.99 -29.49
N ALA A 63 11.87 20.16 -28.75
CA ALA A 63 13.23 20.20 -29.29
C ALA A 63 13.80 18.79 -29.55
N PHE A 64 13.50 17.83 -28.69
CA PHE A 64 14.08 16.48 -28.66
C PHE A 64 13.01 15.39 -28.86
N LYS A 65 12.22 15.55 -29.93
CA LYS A 65 11.06 14.71 -30.21
C LYS A 65 11.37 13.21 -30.23
N ASN A 66 12.42 12.79 -30.92
CA ASN A 66 12.78 11.37 -31.04
C ASN A 66 13.05 10.71 -29.68
N THR A 67 13.80 11.39 -28.80
CA THR A 67 14.05 10.88 -27.45
C THR A 67 12.75 10.72 -26.66
N CYS A 68 11.80 11.66 -26.78
CA CYS A 68 10.52 11.52 -26.11
C CYS A 68 9.62 10.45 -26.72
N GLU A 69 9.68 10.21 -28.04
CA GLU A 69 8.99 9.09 -28.69
C GLU A 69 9.58 7.74 -28.24
N ASP A 70 10.91 7.61 -28.18
CA ASP A 70 11.59 6.40 -27.68
C ASP A 70 11.24 6.11 -26.22
N GLN A 71 10.95 7.16 -25.43
CA GLN A 71 10.51 7.05 -24.04
C GLN A 71 8.98 7.01 -23.90
N THR A 72 8.24 6.82 -24.99
CA THR A 72 6.77 6.68 -25.00
C THR A 72 6.06 7.82 -24.25
N ILE A 73 6.52 9.07 -24.45
CA ILE A 73 5.93 10.24 -23.79
C ILE A 73 4.69 10.71 -24.55
N GLU A 74 3.51 10.45 -23.98
CA GLU A 74 2.22 10.76 -24.61
C GLU A 74 1.59 12.07 -24.12
N SER A 75 2.02 12.59 -22.97
CA SER A 75 1.46 13.81 -22.37
C SER A 75 2.50 14.62 -21.61
N TYR A 76 2.16 15.86 -21.24
CA TYR A 76 3.06 16.75 -20.51
C TYR A 76 2.42 17.36 -19.25
N PRO A 77 3.18 17.49 -18.15
CA PRO A 77 4.49 16.86 -17.93
C PRO A 77 4.34 15.35 -17.65
N THR A 78 5.26 14.56 -18.18
CA THR A 78 5.48 13.17 -17.73
C THR A 78 6.78 13.15 -16.94
N ILE A 79 6.80 12.44 -15.82
CA ILE A 79 7.97 12.35 -14.94
C ILE A 79 8.36 10.87 -14.84
N LYS A 80 9.63 10.55 -15.09
CA LYS A 80 10.13 9.17 -15.00
C LYS A 80 11.39 9.09 -14.17
N LEU A 81 11.53 7.99 -13.42
CA LEU A 81 12.76 7.58 -12.77
C LEU A 81 13.46 6.54 -13.65
N PHE A 82 14.73 6.77 -13.90
CA PHE A 82 15.68 5.80 -14.43
C PHE A 82 16.56 5.36 -13.26
N HIS A 83 16.56 4.08 -12.91
CA HIS A 83 17.36 3.54 -11.81
C HIS A 83 17.60 2.04 -12.01
N ASN A 84 18.84 1.56 -11.87
CA ASN A 84 19.20 0.14 -11.99
C ASN A 84 18.61 -0.57 -13.23
N ASN A 85 18.68 0.08 -14.40
CA ASN A 85 18.11 -0.38 -15.68
C ASN A 85 16.57 -0.54 -15.70
N GLN A 86 15.88 0.06 -14.73
CA GLN A 86 14.43 0.19 -14.72
C GLN A 86 14.03 1.62 -15.09
N GLU A 87 12.93 1.73 -15.82
CA GLU A 87 12.23 2.98 -16.14
C GLU A 87 10.85 2.92 -15.49
N ILE A 88 10.57 3.87 -14.59
CA ILE A 88 9.34 3.88 -13.81
C ILE A 88 8.70 5.26 -13.93
N GLU A 89 7.47 5.32 -14.46
CA GLU A 89 6.70 6.55 -14.54
C GLU A 89 6.07 6.92 -13.20
N TYR A 90 6.20 8.19 -12.82
CA TYR A 90 5.57 8.73 -11.62
C TYR A 90 4.12 9.15 -11.91
N MET A 91 3.18 8.41 -11.32
CA MET A 91 1.73 8.64 -11.47
C MET A 91 1.08 9.35 -10.27
N GLY A 92 1.88 9.72 -9.27
CA GLY A 92 1.39 10.32 -8.03
C GLY A 92 1.07 11.81 -8.12
N SER A 93 0.73 12.40 -6.98
CA SER A 93 0.42 13.82 -6.87
C SER A 93 1.66 14.68 -7.11
N ARG A 94 1.50 15.81 -7.80
CA ARG A 94 2.63 16.70 -8.15
C ARG A 94 3.07 17.63 -7.02
N THR A 95 2.98 17.17 -5.76
CA THR A 95 3.53 17.89 -4.61
C THR A 95 4.96 17.44 -4.33
N GLN A 96 5.79 18.33 -3.79
CA GLN A 96 7.18 17.98 -3.41
C GLN A 96 7.21 16.81 -2.43
N LYS A 97 6.32 16.82 -1.44
CA LYS A 97 6.21 15.78 -0.41
C LYS A 97 5.94 14.40 -1.00
N ASP A 98 4.96 14.28 -1.91
CA ASP A 98 4.56 12.99 -2.45
C ASP A 98 5.57 12.45 -3.45
N MET A 99 6.16 13.33 -4.28
CA MET A 99 7.27 12.95 -5.16
C MET A 99 8.50 12.53 -4.35
N LYS A 100 8.84 13.26 -3.28
CA LYS A 100 9.95 12.91 -2.37
C LYS A 100 9.74 11.53 -1.76
N LYS A 101 8.58 11.31 -1.14
CA LYS A 101 8.24 10.03 -0.51
C LYS A 101 8.37 8.88 -1.51
N TRP A 102 7.83 9.04 -2.71
CA TRP A 102 7.90 8.02 -3.75
C TRP A 102 9.34 7.80 -4.22
N LEU A 103 10.10 8.86 -4.49
CA LEU A 103 11.46 8.74 -4.99
C LEU A 103 12.38 8.07 -3.95
N ASP A 104 12.25 8.43 -2.67
CA ASP A 104 12.98 7.80 -1.56
C ASP A 104 12.74 6.28 -1.53
N ILE A 105 11.49 5.84 -1.74
CA ILE A 105 11.12 4.42 -1.83
C ILE A 105 11.78 3.75 -3.04
N GLN A 106 11.76 4.41 -4.20
CA GLN A 106 12.25 3.81 -5.44
C GLN A 106 13.78 3.63 -5.46
N ILE A 107 14.52 4.60 -4.90
CA ILE A 107 16.00 4.56 -4.89
C ILE A 107 16.57 3.83 -3.68
N LYS A 108 15.75 3.51 -2.67
CA LYS A 108 16.18 2.69 -1.53
C LYS A 108 16.66 1.34 -2.06
N GLN A 109 17.83 0.91 -1.59
CA GLN A 109 18.26 -0.47 -1.79
C GLN A 109 17.21 -1.38 -1.16
N GLN A 110 16.49 -2.13 -1.99
CA GLN A 110 15.35 -2.93 -1.52
C GLN A 110 15.77 -4.17 -0.74
N PHE A 111 16.96 -4.71 -1.06
CA PHE A 111 17.46 -5.91 -0.42
C PHE A 111 18.86 -5.66 0.15
N SER A 112 18.96 -5.85 1.44
CA SER A 112 20.19 -5.90 2.23
C SER A 112 20.07 -7.06 3.21
N PHE A 113 21.19 -7.68 3.57
CA PHE A 113 21.16 -8.70 4.62
C PHE A 113 21.13 -8.05 6.00
N HIS A 114 20.28 -8.59 6.85
CA HIS A 114 20.12 -8.23 8.26
C HIS A 114 20.16 -9.51 9.11
N THR A 115 20.38 -9.34 10.39
CA THR A 115 20.10 -10.34 11.42
C THR A 115 18.60 -10.35 11.75
N PHE A 116 18.13 -11.42 12.39
CA PHE A 116 16.73 -11.52 12.80
C PHE A 116 16.34 -10.42 13.81
N ASP A 117 17.24 -10.07 14.73
CA ASP A 117 17.00 -9.03 15.73
C ASP A 117 16.90 -7.65 15.07
N GLU A 118 17.77 -7.34 14.11
CA GLU A 118 17.67 -6.10 13.30
C GLU A 118 16.34 -6.04 12.53
N CYS A 119 15.93 -7.14 11.88
CA CYS A 119 14.63 -7.21 11.22
C CYS A 119 13.48 -6.89 12.18
N LYS A 120 13.55 -7.42 13.41
CA LYS A 120 12.51 -7.22 14.41
C LYS A 120 12.48 -5.78 14.94
N GLU A 121 13.64 -5.20 15.23
CA GLU A 121 13.76 -3.84 15.74
C GLU A 121 13.31 -2.79 14.70
N GLU A 122 13.72 -2.96 13.44
CA GLU A 122 13.33 -2.06 12.35
C GLU A 122 11.83 -2.08 12.06
N ASN A 123 11.16 -3.21 12.35
CA ASN A 123 9.76 -3.43 12.02
C ASN A 123 8.83 -3.48 13.24
N GLN A 124 9.28 -3.07 14.43
CA GLN A 124 8.50 -3.19 15.68
C GLN A 124 7.18 -2.41 15.69
N GLU A 125 7.05 -1.38 14.85
CA GLU A 125 5.86 -0.54 14.75
C GLU A 125 4.82 -1.08 13.75
N PHE A 126 5.16 -2.15 13.01
CA PHE A 126 4.26 -2.76 12.04
C PHE A 126 3.61 -4.01 12.61
N ASP A 127 2.30 -4.13 12.43
CA ASP A 127 1.56 -5.35 12.78
C ASP A 127 2.01 -6.55 11.94
N SER A 128 2.58 -6.29 10.75
CA SER A 128 3.12 -7.33 9.89
C SER A 128 4.29 -6.86 9.05
N TYR A 129 5.26 -7.74 8.85
CA TYR A 129 6.37 -7.57 7.92
C TYR A 129 6.86 -8.92 7.38
N PHE A 130 7.65 -8.91 6.31
CA PHE A 130 8.11 -10.14 5.66
C PHE A 130 9.62 -10.33 5.82
N VAL A 131 10.00 -11.57 6.12
CA VAL A 131 11.39 -12.02 6.17
C VAL A 131 11.65 -12.95 5.01
N LEU A 132 12.68 -12.64 4.23
CA LEU A 132 13.14 -13.45 3.10
C LEU A 132 14.49 -14.07 3.43
N TYR A 133 14.49 -15.34 3.76
CA TYR A 133 15.72 -16.12 3.86
C TYR A 133 16.20 -16.45 2.44
N THR A 134 17.48 -16.19 2.14
CA THR A 134 18.05 -16.41 0.80
C THR A 134 19.58 -16.53 0.85
N PRO A 135 20.22 -17.34 -0.01
CA PRO A 135 21.68 -17.46 -0.05
C PRO A 135 22.37 -16.27 -0.71
N ASN A 136 21.65 -15.50 -1.52
CA ASN A 136 22.16 -14.29 -2.18
C ASN A 136 21.01 -13.34 -2.56
N LEU A 137 21.38 -12.09 -2.89
CA LEU A 137 20.44 -11.03 -3.24
C LEU A 137 20.27 -10.84 -4.77
N GLU A 138 20.98 -11.61 -5.60
CA GLU A 138 21.02 -11.41 -7.05
C GLU A 138 19.79 -11.98 -7.79
N ASN A 139 19.01 -12.86 -7.13
CA ASN A 139 17.88 -13.58 -7.73
C ASN A 139 16.55 -13.31 -6.98
N LEU A 140 16.26 -12.03 -6.75
CA LEU A 140 15.06 -11.58 -6.03
C LEU A 140 14.08 -10.78 -6.90
N LYS A 141 14.21 -10.86 -8.23
CA LYS A 141 13.40 -10.07 -9.18
C LYS A 141 11.90 -10.26 -9.02
N GLU A 142 11.46 -11.46 -8.62
CA GLU A 142 10.04 -11.74 -8.38
C GLU A 142 9.48 -10.98 -7.17
N PHE A 143 10.34 -10.49 -6.28
CA PHE A 143 9.98 -9.65 -5.12
C PHE A 143 10.09 -8.14 -5.43
N GLU A 144 10.81 -7.74 -6.47
CA GLU A 144 10.98 -6.33 -6.84
C GLU A 144 9.65 -5.64 -7.10
N LYS A 145 8.66 -6.37 -7.62
CA LYS A 145 7.32 -5.86 -7.92
C LYS A 145 6.56 -5.33 -6.69
N TYR A 146 6.93 -5.71 -5.47
CA TYR A 146 6.29 -5.21 -4.24
C TYR A 146 6.97 -3.97 -3.65
N ARG A 147 7.97 -3.39 -4.35
CA ARG A 147 8.70 -2.23 -3.88
C ARG A 147 7.74 -1.08 -3.52
N GLY A 148 7.83 -0.62 -2.28
CA GLY A 148 6.98 0.46 -1.75
C GLY A 148 5.64 0.01 -1.22
N GLU A 149 5.23 -1.22 -1.50
CA GLU A 149 4.05 -1.86 -0.89
C GLU A 149 4.48 -2.76 0.28
N VAL A 150 5.59 -3.47 0.10
CA VAL A 150 6.15 -4.42 1.09
C VAL A 150 7.66 -4.29 1.12
N ASP A 151 8.19 -4.08 2.32
CA ASP A 151 9.63 -4.19 2.59
C ASP A 151 9.94 -5.63 3.05
N PHE A 152 10.96 -6.24 2.43
CA PHE A 152 11.43 -7.58 2.80
C PHE A 152 12.72 -7.45 3.58
N CYS A 153 12.73 -7.91 4.83
CA CYS A 153 13.96 -8.06 5.58
C CYS A 153 14.68 -9.34 5.12
N CYS A 154 15.83 -9.22 4.46
CA CYS A 154 16.55 -10.38 3.97
C CYS A 154 17.52 -10.94 5.03
N ILE A 155 17.52 -12.25 5.22
CA ILE A 155 18.45 -12.95 6.11
C ILE A 155 19.22 -13.98 5.29
N GLU A 156 20.55 -14.02 5.44
CA GLU A 156 21.39 -14.98 4.73
C GLU A 156 21.07 -16.41 5.21
N ASN A 157 20.77 -17.31 4.27
CA ASN A 157 20.45 -18.71 4.56
C ASN A 157 20.73 -19.60 3.36
N SER A 158 21.03 -20.89 3.56
CA SER A 158 21.20 -21.84 2.46
C SER A 158 19.94 -22.02 1.63
N ASP A 159 18.77 -21.98 2.28
CA ASP A 159 17.48 -22.23 1.64
C ASP A 159 16.68 -20.94 1.46
N LYS A 160 16.02 -20.83 0.30
CA LYS A 160 15.12 -19.72 0.02
C LYS A 160 13.78 -19.96 0.71
N LYS A 161 13.40 -19.08 1.64
CA LYS A 161 12.14 -19.17 2.40
C LYS A 161 11.54 -17.79 2.61
N LEU A 162 10.26 -17.65 2.30
CA LEU A 162 9.49 -16.45 2.62
C LEU A 162 8.65 -16.70 3.87
N VAL A 163 8.72 -15.78 4.83
CA VAL A 163 7.98 -15.83 6.08
C VAL A 163 7.29 -14.49 6.31
N ALA A 164 6.01 -14.50 6.66
CA ALA A 164 5.34 -13.34 7.21
C ALA A 164 5.42 -13.39 8.74
N LEU A 165 5.93 -12.33 9.36
CA LEU A 165 5.85 -12.13 10.80
C LEU A 165 4.65 -11.24 11.05
N ARG A 166 3.56 -11.82 11.55
CA ARG A 166 2.28 -11.13 11.74
C ARG A 166 1.90 -11.18 13.21
N GLU A 167 1.97 -10.03 13.88
CA GLU A 167 1.67 -9.88 15.30
C GLU A 167 2.42 -10.93 16.17
N GLY A 168 3.68 -11.19 15.80
CA GLY A 168 4.55 -12.17 16.47
C GLY A 168 4.40 -13.62 16.00
N ASP A 169 3.41 -13.96 15.19
CA ASP A 169 3.32 -15.29 14.57
C ASP A 169 4.25 -15.40 13.36
N GLU A 170 4.93 -16.54 13.21
CA GLU A 170 5.68 -16.88 12.01
C GLU A 170 4.85 -17.72 11.05
N ILE A 171 4.53 -17.16 9.88
CA ILE A 171 3.73 -17.83 8.85
C ILE A 171 4.63 -18.10 7.65
N VAL A 172 4.95 -19.36 7.41
CA VAL A 172 5.82 -19.77 6.31
C VAL A 172 5.01 -19.93 5.03
N TRP A 173 5.46 -19.32 3.93
CA TRP A 173 4.88 -19.57 2.62
C TRP A 173 5.22 -20.99 2.15
N ASP A 174 4.19 -21.82 1.96
CA ASP A 174 4.30 -23.24 1.62
C ASP A 174 4.53 -23.53 0.13
N GLN A 175 4.60 -22.48 -0.70
CA GLN A 175 4.74 -22.55 -2.16
C GLN A 175 3.59 -23.26 -2.90
N GLN A 176 2.51 -23.63 -2.21
CA GLN A 176 1.30 -24.19 -2.84
C GLN A 176 0.34 -23.09 -3.26
N GLN A 177 0.19 -22.07 -2.42
CA GLN A 177 -0.58 -20.87 -2.74
C GLN A 177 0.22 -19.88 -3.58
N ASN A 178 -0.49 -19.05 -4.36
CA ASN A 178 0.14 -17.98 -5.11
C ASN A 178 0.85 -16.98 -4.16
N MET A 179 2.05 -16.52 -4.52
CA MET A 179 2.85 -15.60 -3.68
C MET A 179 2.16 -14.25 -3.46
N ASP A 180 1.48 -13.71 -4.49
CA ASP A 180 0.72 -12.47 -4.39
C ASP A 180 -0.42 -12.61 -3.38
N GLU A 181 -1.12 -13.73 -3.43
CA GLU A 181 -2.19 -14.05 -2.49
C GLU A 181 -1.64 -14.19 -1.06
N PHE A 182 -0.53 -14.90 -0.88
CA PHE A 182 0.13 -15.02 0.41
C PHE A 182 0.53 -13.66 1.00
N ILE A 183 1.16 -12.79 0.19
CA ILE A 183 1.58 -11.47 0.63
C ILE A 183 0.36 -10.60 0.97
N MET A 184 -0.64 -10.55 0.10
CA MET A 184 -1.86 -9.77 0.34
C MET A 184 -2.64 -10.24 1.57
N GLU A 185 -2.67 -11.54 1.86
CA GLU A 185 -3.36 -12.08 3.03
C GLU A 185 -2.63 -11.81 4.35
N ASN A 186 -1.32 -11.58 4.30
CA ASN A 186 -0.47 -11.47 5.49
C ASN A 186 0.19 -10.10 5.67
N LYS A 187 0.00 -9.13 4.77
CA LYS A 187 0.55 -7.76 4.89
C LYS A 187 -0.05 -6.91 6.01
N ILE A 188 -1.20 -7.31 6.57
CA ILE A 188 -1.92 -6.57 7.61
C ILE A 188 -2.18 -7.49 8.81
N GLY A 189 -2.30 -6.90 10.00
CA GLY A 189 -2.72 -7.57 11.24
C GLY A 189 -4.01 -8.39 11.11
N TYR A 190 -4.28 -9.27 12.08
CA TYR A 190 -5.42 -10.20 12.02
C TYR A 190 -6.77 -9.51 12.07
N PHE A 191 -6.86 -8.38 12.76
CA PHE A 191 -8.11 -7.67 12.97
C PHE A 191 -7.92 -6.15 13.08
N PRO A 192 -7.50 -5.50 11.97
CA PRO A 192 -7.20 -4.08 11.96
C PRO A 192 -8.46 -3.20 12.13
N GLU A 193 -8.26 -1.94 12.53
CA GLU A 193 -9.29 -0.91 12.37
C GLU A 193 -9.51 -0.65 10.87
N LEU A 194 -10.75 -0.72 10.40
CA LEU A 194 -11.14 -0.38 9.04
C LEU A 194 -11.25 1.14 8.89
N ASN A 195 -10.19 1.74 8.35
CA ASN A 195 -10.11 3.10 7.84
C ASN A 195 -9.89 3.11 6.31
N TYR A 196 -9.73 4.29 5.71
CA TYR A 196 -9.48 4.43 4.26
C TYR A 196 -8.34 3.55 3.74
N ASN A 197 -7.16 3.59 4.38
CA ASN A 197 -5.99 2.85 3.93
C ASN A 197 -6.22 1.34 4.05
N THR A 198 -6.65 0.87 5.23
CA THR A 198 -6.90 -0.56 5.44
C THR A 198 -8.06 -1.08 4.59
N TYR A 199 -9.03 -0.24 4.23
CA TYR A 199 -10.10 -0.64 3.31
C TYR A 199 -9.51 -0.95 1.94
N GLU A 200 -8.69 -0.05 1.36
CA GLU A 200 -8.01 -0.29 0.07
C GLU A 200 -7.22 -1.59 0.09
N GLU A 201 -6.51 -1.84 1.19
CA GLU A 201 -5.66 -3.02 1.34
C GLU A 201 -6.45 -4.32 1.50
N LEU A 202 -7.64 -4.28 2.10
CA LEU A 202 -8.53 -5.42 2.34
C LEU A 202 -9.57 -5.64 1.23
N ALA A 203 -9.74 -4.67 0.32
CA ALA A 203 -10.81 -4.63 -0.70
C ALA A 203 -10.68 -5.68 -1.83
N PHE A 204 -9.70 -6.58 -1.76
CA PHE A 204 -9.59 -7.72 -2.68
C PHE A 204 -10.60 -8.85 -2.38
N ARG A 205 -11.26 -8.79 -1.21
CA ARG A 205 -12.29 -9.75 -0.74
C ARG A 205 -13.38 -9.02 0.03
N LYS A 206 -14.48 -9.70 0.33
CA LYS A 206 -15.53 -9.17 1.23
C LYS A 206 -14.95 -8.93 2.62
N ILE A 207 -15.42 -7.90 3.32
CA ILE A 207 -14.92 -7.54 4.65
C ILE A 207 -16.03 -7.72 5.66
N ILE A 208 -15.84 -8.58 6.66
CA ILE A 208 -16.70 -8.68 7.83
C ILE A 208 -16.14 -7.73 8.89
N ALA A 209 -16.82 -6.60 9.07
CA ALA A 209 -16.47 -5.57 10.02
C ALA A 209 -17.31 -5.68 11.30
N LEU A 210 -16.67 -5.75 12.46
CA LEU A 210 -17.32 -5.50 13.75
C LEU A 210 -17.46 -4.00 13.95
N VAL A 211 -18.69 -3.49 13.98
CA VAL A 211 -18.95 -2.11 14.42
C VAL A 211 -19.08 -2.12 15.94
N ALA A 212 -18.16 -1.48 16.64
CA ALA A 212 -18.08 -1.50 18.11
C ALA A 212 -17.58 -0.17 18.68
N MET A 213 -17.91 0.08 19.96
CA MET A 213 -17.31 1.18 20.70
C MET A 213 -15.82 0.89 20.97
N PRO A 214 -14.95 1.92 21.01
CA PRO A 214 -13.53 1.70 21.31
C PRO A 214 -13.35 1.07 22.70
N GLY A 215 -12.45 0.08 22.78
CA GLY A 215 -12.17 -0.66 24.01
C GLY A 215 -13.18 -1.75 24.37
N GLU A 216 -14.16 -2.04 23.51
CA GLU A 216 -15.06 -3.18 23.68
C GLU A 216 -14.27 -4.50 23.69
N GLN A 217 -14.55 -5.35 24.69
CA GLN A 217 -13.88 -6.64 24.88
C GLN A 217 -13.97 -7.53 23.63
N LEU A 218 -15.08 -7.43 22.88
CA LEU A 218 -15.30 -8.17 21.64
C LEU A 218 -14.22 -7.91 20.58
N ILE A 219 -13.64 -6.71 20.54
CA ILE A 219 -12.57 -6.37 19.59
C ILE A 219 -11.35 -7.26 19.89
N THR A 220 -10.95 -7.33 21.16
CA THR A 220 -9.85 -8.17 21.62
C THR A 220 -10.17 -9.66 21.44
N GLU A 221 -11.39 -10.10 21.72
CA GLU A 221 -11.78 -11.51 21.55
C GLU A 221 -11.68 -11.98 20.09
N ILE A 222 -12.13 -11.18 19.12
CA ILE A 222 -12.01 -11.53 17.70
C ILE A 222 -10.55 -11.48 17.24
N HIS A 223 -9.82 -10.44 17.66
CA HIS A 223 -8.40 -10.27 17.37
C HIS A 223 -7.59 -11.50 17.80
N ASP A 224 -7.69 -11.88 19.08
CA ASP A 224 -6.92 -12.98 19.67
C ASP A 224 -7.35 -14.36 19.13
N ALA A 225 -8.60 -14.48 18.66
CA ALA A 225 -9.09 -15.71 18.04
C ALA A 225 -8.48 -15.95 16.65
N LYS A 226 -7.88 -14.94 16.00
CA LYS A 226 -7.17 -15.03 14.70
C LYS A 226 -7.98 -15.81 13.64
N LEU A 227 -9.29 -15.55 13.61
CA LEU A 227 -10.24 -16.30 12.81
C LEU A 227 -9.98 -16.08 11.31
N LYS A 228 -10.16 -17.15 10.52
CA LYS A 228 -9.99 -17.11 9.05
C LYS A 228 -11.22 -17.66 8.35
N TYR A 229 -11.66 -16.94 7.34
CA TYR A 229 -12.85 -17.26 6.55
C TYR A 229 -12.53 -17.17 5.07
N LYS A 230 -12.75 -18.25 4.31
CA LYS A 230 -12.44 -18.26 2.89
C LYS A 230 -13.26 -17.20 2.15
N GLY A 231 -12.58 -16.28 1.46
CA GLY A 231 -13.23 -15.21 0.70
C GLY A 231 -13.64 -13.99 1.53
N TYR A 232 -13.29 -13.95 2.81
CA TYR A 232 -13.59 -12.84 3.71
C TYR A 232 -12.35 -12.38 4.47
N ASN A 233 -12.22 -11.06 4.63
CA ASN A 233 -11.32 -10.41 5.57
C ASN A 233 -12.08 -9.99 6.82
N LEU A 234 -11.41 -9.92 7.97
CA LEU A 234 -11.98 -9.45 9.23
C LEU A 234 -11.38 -8.10 9.59
N ALA A 235 -12.21 -7.19 10.11
CA ALA A 235 -11.78 -5.90 10.63
C ALA A 235 -12.77 -5.38 11.69
N TYR A 236 -12.47 -4.27 12.34
CA TYR A 236 -13.45 -3.55 13.15
C TYR A 236 -13.59 -2.09 12.71
N ILE A 237 -14.75 -1.50 12.94
CA ILE A 237 -15.00 -0.08 12.72
C ILE A 237 -15.21 0.56 14.10
N ASP A 238 -14.38 1.55 14.43
CA ASP A 238 -14.59 2.40 15.60
C ASP A 238 -15.87 3.24 15.40
N ALA A 239 -16.88 2.93 16.20
CA ALA A 239 -18.20 3.52 16.04
C ALA A 239 -18.29 5.00 16.47
N VAL A 240 -17.31 5.50 17.22
CA VAL A 240 -17.22 6.91 17.60
C VAL A 240 -16.54 7.70 16.50
N LYS A 241 -15.47 7.15 15.92
CA LYS A 241 -14.69 7.80 14.86
C LYS A 241 -15.42 7.83 13.52
N TRP A 242 -16.22 6.81 13.24
CA TRP A 242 -16.89 6.61 11.94
C TRP A 242 -18.42 6.70 12.03
N ASP A 243 -18.94 7.48 12.98
CA ASP A 243 -20.38 7.64 13.24
C ASP A 243 -21.19 7.98 11.98
N LYS A 244 -20.75 8.99 11.20
CA LYS A 244 -21.42 9.42 9.96
C LYS A 244 -21.42 8.35 8.88
N TYR A 245 -20.36 7.57 8.78
CA TYR A 245 -20.29 6.46 7.83
C TYR A 245 -21.29 5.37 8.24
N ILE A 246 -21.37 5.06 9.54
CA ILE A 246 -22.32 4.08 10.10
C ILE A 246 -23.77 4.52 9.87
N GLU A 247 -24.06 5.83 9.96
CA GLU A 247 -25.41 6.37 9.70
C GLU A 247 -25.95 6.09 8.29
N THR A 248 -25.10 5.81 7.31
CA THR A 248 -25.52 5.42 5.94
C THR A 248 -26.19 4.03 5.88
N PHE A 249 -26.04 3.23 6.93
CA PHE A 249 -26.59 1.87 7.01
C PHE A 249 -27.92 1.87 7.79
N LYS A 250 -29.00 2.42 7.19
CA LYS A 250 -30.31 2.78 7.79
C LYS A 250 -31.02 1.77 8.73
N LYS A 251 -30.58 0.51 8.84
CA LYS A 251 -31.17 -0.48 9.77
C LYS A 251 -30.49 -0.56 11.13
N HIS A 252 -29.40 0.19 11.37
CA HIS A 252 -28.72 0.23 12.66
C HIS A 252 -28.74 1.64 13.23
N ARG A 253 -29.22 1.74 14.47
CA ARG A 253 -29.06 2.93 15.31
C ARG A 253 -27.79 2.77 16.14
N THR A 254 -27.30 3.85 16.74
CA THR A 254 -26.22 3.78 17.74
C THR A 254 -26.53 2.83 18.89
N THR A 255 -27.82 2.58 19.18
CA THR A 255 -28.28 1.59 20.16
C THR A 255 -28.08 0.14 19.75
N ASP A 256 -27.84 -0.13 18.47
CA ASP A 256 -27.67 -1.47 17.91
C ASP A 256 -26.20 -1.92 17.92
N ILE A 257 -25.29 -1.04 18.34
CA ILE A 257 -23.87 -1.35 18.55
C ILE A 257 -23.73 -2.26 19.79
N PRO A 258 -22.95 -3.35 19.72
CA PRO A 258 -22.15 -3.79 18.59
C PRO A 258 -22.90 -4.69 17.59
N PHE A 259 -22.53 -4.60 16.31
CA PHE A 259 -23.08 -5.44 15.25
C PHE A 259 -22.03 -5.77 14.19
N LEU A 260 -22.28 -6.83 13.41
CA LEU A 260 -21.47 -7.19 12.25
C LEU A 260 -22.02 -6.53 10.99
N LEU A 261 -21.12 -6.01 10.18
CA LEU A 261 -21.36 -5.47 8.85
C LEU A 261 -20.54 -6.26 7.84
N VAL A 262 -21.11 -6.62 6.69
CA VAL A 262 -20.35 -7.25 5.61
C VAL A 262 -20.39 -6.34 4.39
N LEU A 263 -19.19 -5.91 3.98
CA LEU A 263 -18.97 -5.04 2.84
C LEU A 263 -18.48 -5.87 1.65
N ASP A 264 -19.02 -5.61 0.47
CA ASP A 264 -18.50 -6.15 -0.79
C ASP A 264 -17.87 -5.00 -1.58
N PRO A 265 -16.53 -4.96 -1.75
CA PRO A 265 -15.87 -3.92 -2.53
C PRO A 265 -16.30 -3.86 -4.01
N LYS A 266 -17.01 -4.88 -4.51
CA LYS A 266 -17.59 -4.88 -5.87
C LYS A 266 -19.02 -4.36 -5.92
N ASP A 267 -19.64 -4.12 -4.77
CA ASP A 267 -21.02 -3.67 -4.62
C ASP A 267 -21.11 -2.76 -3.39
N ASP A 268 -20.66 -1.52 -3.57
CA ASP A 268 -20.65 -0.53 -2.49
C ASP A 268 -22.06 -0.06 -2.10
N ASP A 269 -23.08 -0.31 -2.91
CA ASP A 269 -24.45 0.10 -2.62
C ASP A 269 -25.17 -0.89 -1.71
N ASN A 270 -24.67 -2.13 -1.58
CA ASN A 270 -25.31 -3.16 -0.80
C ASN A 270 -24.40 -3.73 0.29
N TYR A 271 -25.04 -4.28 1.33
CA TYR A 271 -24.35 -4.85 2.48
C TYR A 271 -25.18 -5.94 3.14
N TYR A 272 -24.51 -6.78 3.93
CA TYR A 272 -25.16 -7.62 4.93
C TYR A 272 -24.87 -7.09 6.32
N SER A 273 -25.73 -7.42 7.29
CA SER A 273 -25.44 -7.08 8.67
C SER A 273 -26.22 -7.90 9.67
N ARG A 274 -25.65 -8.11 10.85
CA ARG A 274 -26.20 -8.97 11.90
C ARG A 274 -25.93 -8.40 13.28
N LEU A 275 -26.98 -8.26 14.08
CA LEU A 275 -26.85 -7.85 15.49
C LEU A 275 -26.13 -8.94 16.29
N ILE A 276 -25.25 -8.52 17.20
CA ILE A 276 -24.58 -9.43 18.11
C ILE A 276 -25.51 -9.68 19.30
N ARG A 277 -25.83 -10.95 19.54
CA ARG A 277 -26.63 -11.35 20.70
C ARG A 277 -25.69 -11.69 21.85
N LYS A 278 -25.89 -11.03 23.00
CA LYS A 278 -24.99 -11.11 24.17
C LYS A 278 -24.84 -12.52 24.76
N ASP A 279 -25.74 -13.45 24.45
CA ASP A 279 -25.74 -14.83 24.92
C ASP A 279 -24.95 -15.80 24.03
N LYS A 280 -24.48 -15.35 22.86
CA LYS A 280 -23.82 -16.21 21.87
C LYS A 280 -22.36 -15.87 21.67
N ASN A 281 -21.55 -16.90 21.45
CA ASN A 281 -20.14 -16.77 21.12
C ASN A 281 -19.98 -16.05 19.77
N ILE A 282 -19.13 -15.02 19.71
CA ILE A 282 -18.94 -14.20 18.51
C ILE A 282 -18.48 -15.01 17.29
N LYS A 283 -17.63 -16.02 17.49
CA LYS A 283 -17.20 -16.94 16.44
C LYS A 283 -18.39 -17.68 15.84
N GLU A 284 -19.29 -18.20 16.66
CA GLU A 284 -20.50 -18.89 16.16
C GLU A 284 -21.42 -17.96 15.38
N ILE A 285 -21.51 -16.68 15.79
CA ILE A 285 -22.28 -15.66 15.08
C ILE A 285 -21.68 -15.42 13.69
N ILE A 286 -20.34 -15.26 13.59
CA ILE A 286 -19.65 -15.05 12.31
C ILE A 286 -19.75 -16.32 11.45
N ASP A 287 -19.51 -17.51 12.00
CA ASP A 287 -19.64 -18.80 11.29
C ASP A 287 -21.03 -18.94 10.66
N THR A 288 -22.07 -18.61 11.44
CA THR A 288 -23.46 -18.65 10.95
C THR A 288 -23.73 -17.56 9.91
N LEU A 289 -23.18 -16.35 10.07
CA LEU A 289 -23.35 -15.26 9.11
C LEU A 289 -22.73 -15.61 7.75
N VAL A 290 -21.49 -16.10 7.75
CA VAL A 290 -20.79 -16.55 6.54
C VAL A 290 -21.60 -17.63 5.84
N LYS A 291 -22.04 -18.65 6.59
CA LYS A 291 -22.87 -19.73 6.04
C LYS A 291 -24.17 -19.21 5.43
N ASP A 292 -24.87 -18.30 6.12
CA ASP A 292 -26.15 -17.79 5.64
C ASP A 292 -25.98 -16.91 4.40
N ILE A 293 -24.89 -16.15 4.29
CA ILE A 293 -24.55 -15.39 3.07
C ILE A 293 -24.26 -16.36 1.92
N ASP A 294 -23.38 -17.34 2.13
CA ASP A 294 -22.96 -18.28 1.09
C ASP A 294 -24.11 -19.18 0.60
N THR A 295 -25.12 -19.40 1.44
CA THR A 295 -26.32 -20.17 1.10
C THR A 295 -27.51 -19.32 0.64
N GLY A 296 -27.35 -17.99 0.58
CA GLY A 296 -28.41 -17.05 0.17
C GLY A 296 -29.57 -16.91 1.17
N ILE A 297 -29.37 -17.34 2.42
CA ILE A 297 -30.32 -17.17 3.52
C ILE A 297 -30.27 -15.72 4.05
N GLU A 298 -29.08 -15.15 4.17
CA GLU A 298 -28.92 -13.75 4.58
C GLU A 298 -29.25 -12.82 3.39
N THR A 299 -30.02 -11.77 3.68
CA THR A 299 -30.56 -10.89 2.63
C THR A 299 -29.76 -9.61 2.51
N LEU A 300 -29.45 -9.21 1.27
CA LEU A 300 -28.81 -7.93 1.00
C LEU A 300 -29.69 -6.77 1.45
N LYS A 301 -29.04 -5.74 1.97
CA LYS A 301 -29.63 -4.45 2.36
C LYS A 301 -28.96 -3.39 1.50
N ASN A 302 -29.69 -2.35 1.13
CA ASN A 302 -29.17 -1.23 0.34
C ASN A 302 -28.78 -0.07 1.27
N LYS A 303 -27.66 0.59 0.98
CA LYS A 303 -27.27 1.88 1.59
C LYS A 303 -28.13 2.97 0.99
N ASP A 304 -28.45 4.00 1.75
CA ASP A 304 -29.15 5.15 1.18
C ASP A 304 -28.17 6.16 0.58
N GLU A 305 -28.57 6.73 -0.55
CA GLU A 305 -27.96 7.94 -1.10
C GLU A 305 -28.16 9.09 -0.10
N LEU A 306 -27.18 9.36 0.75
CA LEU A 306 -27.12 10.57 1.59
C LEU A 306 -25.93 11.44 1.20
#